data_AF-A0A510K1F5-F1
#
_entry.id   AF-A0A510K1F5-F1
#
_cell.length_a   1.000
_cell.length_b   1.000
_cell.length_c   1.000
_cell.angle_alpha   90.00
_cell.angle_beta   90.00
_cell.angle_gamma   90.00
#
_symmetry.space_group_name_H-M   'P 1'
#
loop_
_entity.id
_entity.type
_entity.pdbx_description
1 polymer ?
#
loop_
_entity_poly.entity_id
_entity_poly.type
_entity_poly.pdbx_seq_one_letter_code
_entity_poly.pdbx_strand_id
1 'polypeptide(L)'
;MKKIFLMLLLVFCVVSCDYELKRAEQAYNDKKYIESMEIVLGYFEKNPEKLGKIHPKVRNEISEKFSNIVNYYDNIYLNGNSIEEKLEAAHNLLKINILLGRYEFSEQFTDFRKAYNMEVIYKKYEELVSRQFESDFGRKNFTAAYDILTYCQDEPLDTLMKEIDSSGKNKYEYLELHKKLSQLVADKFIILGKKFEELKWFRNAEKAYHAADSAFSRYEDNYKNSRNKFEQSQDTANKIEAEENYKRGVEKLKNAADETDYRNAASYFANSRKYVSGYKDSVELEKEATHKADLIAANKSYDRGMAYLKNGTSKLNYRNAASEFRNADKYISGFKDSRKLADKYYEMGYIRYSINGNISSINQKIDSRMQGIGKRVSGKADVVISYQTDYDYNISTFPPDITNKRENIETKDADGNTITREYIFEEVKNISIEKMKIRYKITVNGLINYSNNNKIELENKVKTLQYTGNVPSKYKAQKEEILGEKKMYNKAYNSFISKISSEIDDIVYKISRL
;
A
#
# COMPACT_ATOMS: atom_id res chain seq x y z
N MET A 1 -40.24 12.38 -46.29
CA MET A 1 -39.38 12.17 -45.10
C MET A 1 -38.01 11.55 -45.37
N LYS A 2 -37.75 10.80 -46.46
CA LYS A 2 -36.42 10.23 -46.76
C LYS A 2 -35.37 11.20 -47.36
N LYS A 3 -35.73 12.42 -47.79
CA LYS A 3 -34.79 13.40 -48.36
C LYS A 3 -34.18 14.38 -47.34
N ILE A 4 -34.81 14.56 -46.18
CA ILE A 4 -34.30 15.44 -45.10
C ILE A 4 -33.21 14.72 -44.29
N PHE A 5 -33.33 13.40 -44.10
CA PHE A 5 -32.29 12.60 -43.45
C PHE A 5 -31.00 12.50 -44.29
N LEU A 6 -31.12 12.50 -45.62
CA LEU A 6 -29.96 12.46 -46.53
C LEU A 6 -29.22 13.81 -46.61
N MET A 7 -29.93 14.94 -46.45
CA MET A 7 -29.30 16.27 -46.38
C MET A 7 -28.64 16.54 -45.02
N LEU A 8 -29.19 16.03 -43.92
CA LEU A 8 -28.49 16.01 -42.62
C LEU A 8 -27.23 15.13 -42.69
N LEU A 9 -27.30 13.96 -43.33
CA LEU A 9 -26.13 13.08 -43.54
C LEU A 9 -25.06 13.65 -44.50
N LEU A 10 -25.43 14.58 -45.40
CA LEU A 10 -24.48 15.23 -46.33
C LEU A 10 -23.79 16.45 -45.73
N VAL A 11 -24.40 17.12 -44.75
CA VAL A 11 -23.68 18.10 -43.90
C VAL A 11 -22.64 17.39 -43.03
N PHE A 12 -22.87 16.11 -42.69
CA PHE A 12 -21.92 15.23 -42.03
C PHE A 12 -20.72 14.80 -42.91
N CYS A 13 -20.61 15.20 -44.18
CA CYS A 13 -19.46 14.87 -45.04
C CYS A 13 -18.46 16.02 -45.28
N VAL A 14 -18.81 17.28 -44.97
CA VAL A 14 -17.95 18.43 -45.30
C VAL A 14 -17.17 18.96 -44.08
N VAL A 15 -17.60 18.65 -42.85
CA VAL A 15 -16.81 18.90 -41.62
C VAL A 15 -16.04 17.66 -41.16
N SER A 16 -16.37 16.49 -41.72
CA SER A 16 -15.96 15.18 -41.20
C SER A 16 -14.69 14.59 -41.82
N CYS A 17 -14.01 15.33 -42.70
CA CYS A 17 -12.74 14.88 -43.27
C CYS A 17 -11.53 15.15 -42.36
N ASP A 18 -11.66 16.01 -41.34
CA ASP A 18 -10.56 16.30 -40.42
C ASP A 18 -10.84 15.67 -39.04
N TYR A 19 -10.10 14.60 -38.76
CA TYR A 19 -10.18 13.75 -37.56
C TYR A 19 -10.20 14.54 -36.25
N GLU A 20 -9.46 15.66 -36.19
CA GLU A 20 -9.37 16.52 -35.01
C GLU A 20 -10.71 17.20 -34.64
N LEU A 21 -11.50 17.66 -35.61
CA LEU A 21 -12.79 18.31 -35.32
C LEU A 21 -13.84 17.30 -34.82
N LYS A 22 -13.77 16.04 -35.26
CA LYS A 22 -14.56 14.95 -34.67
C LYS A 22 -14.17 14.67 -33.23
N ARG A 23 -12.87 14.71 -32.91
CA ARG A 23 -12.39 14.57 -31.53
C ARG A 23 -12.87 15.72 -30.65
N ALA A 24 -12.89 16.95 -31.17
CA ALA A 24 -13.44 18.09 -30.45
C ALA A 24 -14.94 17.94 -30.15
N GLU A 25 -15.72 17.42 -31.10
CA GLU A 25 -17.14 17.14 -30.91
C GLU A 25 -17.38 16.04 -29.89
N GLN A 26 -16.57 14.98 -29.93
CA GLN A 26 -16.63 13.92 -28.92
C GLN A 26 -16.31 14.46 -27.52
N ALA A 27 -15.25 15.25 -27.37
CA ALA A 27 -14.90 15.90 -26.10
C ALA A 27 -16.05 16.79 -25.58
N TYR A 28 -16.73 17.53 -26.46
CA TYR A 28 -17.90 18.32 -26.10
C TYR A 28 -19.04 17.45 -25.55
N ASN A 29 -19.35 16.35 -26.24
CA ASN A 29 -20.43 15.43 -25.85
C ASN A 29 -20.10 14.68 -24.54
N ASP A 30 -18.82 14.41 -24.31
CA ASP A 30 -18.28 13.83 -23.07
C ASP A 30 -18.19 14.86 -21.93
N LYS A 31 -18.67 16.10 -22.14
CA LYS A 31 -18.62 17.24 -21.20
C LYS A 31 -17.20 17.70 -20.84
N LYS A 32 -16.21 17.35 -21.65
CA LYS A 32 -14.83 17.84 -21.55
C LYS A 32 -14.71 19.15 -22.33
N TYR A 33 -15.37 20.18 -21.81
CA TYR A 33 -15.62 21.40 -22.56
C TYR A 33 -14.36 22.20 -22.89
N ILE A 34 -13.44 22.38 -21.94
CA ILE A 34 -12.18 23.10 -22.19
C ILE A 34 -11.34 22.34 -23.23
N GLU A 35 -11.22 21.02 -23.10
CA GLU A 35 -10.53 20.16 -24.08
C GLU A 35 -11.14 20.30 -25.48
N SER A 36 -12.48 20.35 -25.59
CA SER A 36 -13.15 20.58 -26.87
C SER A 36 -12.72 21.91 -27.52
N MET A 37 -12.67 23.01 -26.75
CA MET A 37 -12.21 24.30 -27.24
C MET A 37 -10.73 24.27 -27.64
N GLU A 38 -9.88 23.62 -26.86
CA GLU A 38 -8.45 23.45 -27.14
C GLU A 38 -8.22 22.75 -28.48
N ILE A 39 -8.97 21.67 -28.74
CA ILE A 39 -8.83 20.90 -29.99
C ILE A 39 -9.25 21.75 -31.19
N VAL A 40 -10.36 22.48 -31.10
CA VAL A 40 -10.83 23.36 -32.20
C VAL A 40 -9.81 24.46 -32.49
N LEU A 41 -9.34 25.15 -31.46
CA LEU A 41 -8.38 26.25 -31.62
C LEU A 41 -7.03 25.72 -32.13
N GLY A 42 -6.52 24.63 -31.56
CA GLY A 42 -5.28 24.00 -32.01
C GLY A 42 -5.35 23.47 -33.45
N TYR A 43 -6.52 23.02 -33.91
CA TYR A 43 -6.74 22.64 -35.30
C TYR A 43 -6.59 23.82 -36.25
N PHE A 44 -7.22 24.97 -35.97
CA PHE A 44 -7.13 26.15 -36.83
C PHE A 44 -5.80 26.88 -36.75
N GLU A 45 -5.08 26.79 -35.62
CA GLU A 45 -3.70 27.28 -35.51
C GLU A 45 -2.77 26.52 -36.48
N LYS A 46 -2.92 25.19 -36.57
CA LYS A 46 -2.14 24.34 -37.50
C LYS A 46 -2.56 24.47 -38.95
N ASN A 47 -3.80 24.92 -39.22
CA ASN A 47 -4.39 24.99 -40.56
C ASN A 47 -5.03 26.37 -40.83
N PRO A 48 -4.23 27.47 -40.82
CA PRO A 48 -4.75 28.83 -40.94
C PRO A 48 -5.49 29.09 -42.27
N GLU A 49 -5.12 28.39 -43.34
CA GLU A 49 -5.80 28.47 -44.65
C GLU A 49 -7.22 27.87 -44.63
N LYS A 50 -7.49 26.92 -43.72
CA LYS A 50 -8.82 26.36 -43.51
C LYS A 50 -9.73 27.34 -42.77
N LEU A 51 -9.16 28.15 -41.86
CA LEU A 51 -9.90 29.17 -41.13
C LEU A 51 -10.50 30.23 -42.08
N GLY A 52 -9.72 30.68 -43.06
CA GLY A 52 -10.18 31.66 -44.06
C GLY A 52 -11.25 31.13 -45.02
N LYS A 53 -11.34 29.80 -45.16
CA LYS A 53 -12.28 29.11 -46.07
C LYS A 53 -13.40 28.36 -45.34
N ILE A 54 -13.51 28.54 -44.02
CA ILE A 54 -14.51 27.84 -43.22
C ILE A 54 -15.92 28.23 -43.68
N HIS A 55 -16.76 27.21 -43.89
CA HIS A 55 -18.13 27.45 -44.31
C HIS A 55 -18.91 28.17 -43.19
N PRO A 56 -19.73 29.21 -43.47
CA PRO A 56 -20.43 29.99 -42.45
C PRO A 56 -21.24 29.14 -41.46
N LYS A 57 -21.91 28.09 -41.96
CA LYS A 57 -22.64 27.13 -41.12
C LYS A 57 -21.76 26.49 -40.04
N VAL A 58 -20.56 26.04 -40.40
CA VAL A 58 -19.62 25.37 -39.50
C VAL A 58 -19.04 26.36 -38.49
N ARG A 59 -18.73 27.57 -38.95
CA ARG A 59 -18.32 28.66 -38.05
C ARG A 59 -19.39 28.95 -37.00
N ASN A 60 -20.65 29.06 -37.42
CA ASN A 60 -21.77 29.33 -36.51
C ASN A 60 -21.97 28.18 -35.51
N GLU A 61 -21.83 26.93 -35.93
CA GLU A 61 -21.91 25.76 -35.03
C GLU A 61 -20.79 25.78 -33.97
N ILE A 62 -19.56 26.15 -34.36
CA ILE A 62 -18.45 26.31 -33.41
C ILE A 62 -18.72 27.46 -32.43
N SER A 63 -19.16 28.62 -32.94
CA SER A 63 -19.52 29.79 -32.12
C SER A 63 -20.63 29.49 -31.12
N GLU A 64 -21.65 28.75 -31.54
CA GLU A 64 -22.75 28.31 -30.68
C GLU A 64 -22.23 27.37 -29.58
N LYS A 65 -21.41 26.38 -29.92
CA LYS A 65 -20.80 25.47 -28.93
C LYS A 65 -19.91 26.22 -27.93
N PHE A 66 -19.08 27.16 -28.38
CA PHE A 66 -18.25 27.98 -27.49
C PHE A 66 -19.11 28.83 -26.56
N SER A 67 -20.19 29.42 -27.07
CA SER A 67 -21.14 30.19 -26.26
C SER A 67 -21.85 29.30 -25.23
N ASN A 68 -22.24 28.09 -25.60
CA ASN A 68 -22.86 27.13 -24.69
C ASN A 68 -21.92 26.71 -23.55
N ILE A 69 -20.63 26.52 -23.84
CA ILE A 69 -19.61 26.19 -22.82
C ILE A 69 -19.48 27.35 -21.82
N VAL A 70 -19.37 28.58 -22.31
CA VAL A 70 -19.28 29.76 -21.45
C VAL A 70 -20.52 29.89 -20.58
N ASN A 71 -21.71 29.80 -21.18
CA ASN A 71 -22.98 29.90 -20.46
C ASN A 71 -23.15 28.79 -19.43
N TYR A 72 -22.62 27.59 -19.70
CA TYR A 72 -22.61 26.49 -18.76
C TYR A 72 -21.84 26.85 -17.48
N TYR A 73 -20.61 27.35 -17.61
CA TYR A 73 -19.81 27.74 -16.44
C TYR A 73 -20.35 29.01 -15.75
N ASP A 74 -20.85 30.00 -16.49
CA ASP A 74 -21.44 31.19 -15.87
C ASP A 74 -22.72 30.86 -15.09
N ASN A 75 -23.52 29.90 -15.57
CA ASN A 75 -24.66 29.37 -14.83
C ASN A 75 -24.24 28.68 -13.53
N ILE A 76 -23.19 27.84 -13.55
CA ILE A 76 -22.67 27.22 -12.32
C ILE A 76 -22.13 28.29 -11.36
N TYR A 77 -21.41 29.30 -11.85
CA TYR A 77 -20.94 30.41 -11.01
C TYR A 77 -22.09 31.10 -10.26
N LEU A 78 -23.21 31.36 -10.94
CA LEU A 78 -24.37 32.04 -10.34
C LEU A 78 -25.17 31.10 -9.43
N ASN A 79 -25.48 29.90 -9.93
CA ASN A 79 -26.52 29.02 -9.40
C ASN A 79 -25.99 27.69 -8.82
N GLY A 80 -24.67 27.50 -8.77
CA GLY A 80 -24.05 26.31 -8.16
C GLY A 80 -24.50 26.09 -6.72
N ASN A 81 -24.54 24.83 -6.31
CA ASN A 81 -25.05 24.42 -5.01
C ASN A 81 -24.02 24.60 -3.89
N SER A 82 -22.72 24.58 -4.23
CA SER A 82 -21.63 24.77 -3.27
C SER A 82 -20.68 25.90 -3.69
N ILE A 83 -19.88 26.39 -2.74
CA ILE A 83 -18.88 27.42 -3.02
C ILE A 83 -17.75 26.86 -3.90
N GLU A 84 -17.40 25.59 -3.71
CA GLU A 84 -16.40 24.87 -4.50
C GLU A 84 -16.84 24.79 -5.96
N GLU A 85 -18.10 24.41 -6.24
CA GLU A 85 -18.66 24.41 -7.61
C GLU A 85 -18.57 25.79 -8.26
N LYS A 86 -18.87 26.86 -7.49
CA LYS A 86 -18.83 28.25 -8.00
C LYS A 86 -17.40 28.73 -8.24
N LEU A 87 -16.45 28.36 -7.38
CA LEU A 87 -15.04 28.68 -7.53
C LEU A 87 -14.42 27.90 -8.71
N GLU A 88 -14.76 26.63 -8.86
CA GLU A 88 -14.34 25.81 -10.01
C GLU A 88 -14.90 26.39 -11.32
N ALA A 89 -16.15 26.85 -11.33
CA ALA A 89 -16.72 27.53 -12.49
C ALA A 89 -16.01 28.86 -12.81
N ALA A 90 -15.72 29.69 -11.81
CA ALA A 90 -14.93 30.91 -11.99
C ALA A 90 -13.53 30.62 -12.55
N HIS A 91 -12.89 29.54 -12.07
CA HIS A 91 -11.61 29.05 -12.57
C HIS A 91 -11.68 28.59 -14.02
N ASN A 92 -12.71 27.83 -14.40
CA ASN A 92 -12.88 27.38 -15.77
C ASN A 92 -13.17 28.55 -16.74
N LEU A 93 -13.88 29.58 -16.30
CA LEU A 93 -14.03 30.83 -17.07
C LEU A 93 -12.68 31.54 -17.29
N LEU A 94 -11.79 31.53 -16.28
CA LEU A 94 -10.43 32.04 -16.41
C LEU A 94 -9.60 31.23 -17.42
N LYS A 95 -9.67 29.90 -17.34
CA LYS A 95 -9.02 29.00 -18.31
C LYS A 95 -9.48 29.27 -19.74
N ILE A 96 -10.78 29.46 -19.94
CA ILE A 96 -11.34 29.81 -21.25
C ILE A 96 -10.80 31.16 -21.72
N ASN A 97 -10.70 32.17 -20.83
CA ASN A 97 -10.13 33.47 -21.19
C ASN A 97 -8.67 33.35 -21.63
N ILE A 98 -7.86 32.59 -20.88
CA ILE A 98 -6.45 32.31 -21.19
C ILE A 98 -6.32 31.59 -22.52
N LEU A 99 -7.12 30.53 -22.69
CA LEU A 99 -7.13 29.72 -23.89
C LEU A 99 -7.44 30.56 -25.12
N LEU A 100 -8.52 31.34 -25.10
CA LEU A 100 -8.87 32.21 -26.22
C LEU A 100 -7.80 33.28 -26.44
N GLY A 101 -7.17 33.79 -25.38
CA GLY A 101 -6.13 34.80 -25.47
C GLY A 101 -4.84 34.31 -26.13
N ARG A 102 -4.62 33.00 -26.18
CA ARG A 102 -3.50 32.37 -26.88
C ARG A 102 -3.66 32.40 -28.40
N TYR A 103 -4.89 32.34 -28.92
CA TYR A 103 -5.16 32.22 -30.34
C TYR A 103 -5.75 33.53 -30.88
N GLU A 104 -4.94 34.34 -31.58
CA GLU A 104 -5.35 35.66 -32.09
C GLU A 104 -6.64 35.64 -32.93
N PHE A 105 -6.92 34.54 -33.63
CA PHE A 105 -8.10 34.39 -34.45
C PHE A 105 -9.36 33.97 -33.67
N SER A 106 -9.28 33.71 -32.37
CA SER A 106 -10.40 33.22 -31.57
C SER A 106 -11.60 34.17 -31.59
N GLU A 107 -11.36 35.47 -31.78
CA GLU A 107 -12.41 36.50 -31.89
C GLU A 107 -13.35 36.26 -33.08
N GLN A 108 -12.93 35.49 -34.09
CA GLN A 108 -13.81 35.09 -35.20
C GLN A 108 -14.90 34.08 -34.77
N PHE A 109 -14.71 33.43 -33.62
CA PHE A 109 -15.64 32.45 -33.07
C PHE A 109 -16.41 32.96 -31.86
N THR A 110 -15.84 33.88 -31.08
CA THR A 110 -16.48 34.38 -29.84
C THR A 110 -15.94 35.74 -29.41
N ASP A 111 -16.84 36.59 -28.88
CA ASP A 111 -16.50 37.86 -28.21
C ASP A 111 -16.24 37.71 -26.70
N PHE A 112 -16.12 36.48 -26.18
CA PHE A 112 -16.01 36.20 -24.74
C PHE A 112 -14.99 37.06 -24.01
N ARG A 113 -13.78 37.26 -24.56
CA ARG A 113 -12.72 38.04 -23.91
C ARG A 113 -13.07 39.53 -23.74
N LYS A 114 -13.97 40.07 -24.57
CA LYS A 114 -14.49 41.44 -24.42
C LYS A 114 -15.52 41.53 -23.30
N ALA A 115 -16.39 40.52 -23.18
CA ALA A 115 -17.45 40.45 -22.16
C ALA A 115 -16.92 40.01 -20.78
N TYR A 116 -15.92 39.15 -20.74
CA TYR A 116 -15.30 38.58 -19.53
C TYR A 116 -13.80 38.84 -19.57
N ASN A 117 -13.40 40.11 -19.44
CA ASN A 117 -11.99 40.44 -19.28
C ASN A 117 -11.45 39.92 -17.91
N MET A 118 -10.13 39.88 -17.75
CA MET A 118 -9.50 39.34 -16.54
C MET A 118 -9.93 40.05 -15.26
N GLU A 119 -10.20 41.36 -15.30
CA GLU A 119 -10.66 42.11 -14.13
C GLU A 119 -12.06 41.66 -13.68
N VAL A 120 -12.95 41.39 -14.64
CA VAL A 120 -14.29 40.86 -14.35
C VAL A 120 -14.19 39.48 -13.71
N ILE A 121 -13.33 38.61 -14.24
CA ILE A 121 -13.12 37.25 -13.71
C ILE A 121 -12.48 37.31 -12.31
N TYR A 122 -11.51 38.18 -12.10
CA TYR A 122 -10.92 38.45 -10.79
C TYR A 122 -11.97 38.87 -9.76
N LYS A 123 -12.79 39.89 -10.09
CA LYS A 123 -13.82 40.40 -9.18
C LYS A 123 -14.82 39.31 -8.79
N LYS A 124 -15.23 38.47 -9.75
CA LYS A 124 -16.09 37.31 -9.49
C LYS A 124 -15.47 36.35 -8.46
N TYR A 125 -14.18 36.04 -8.62
CA TYR A 125 -13.46 35.18 -7.68
C TYR A 125 -13.29 35.83 -6.30
N GLU A 126 -12.82 37.09 -6.28
CA GLU A 126 -12.61 37.87 -5.05
C GLU A 126 -13.90 38.00 -4.23
N GLU A 127 -15.02 38.25 -4.88
CA GLU A 127 -16.34 38.37 -4.27
C GLU A 127 -16.78 37.05 -3.62
N LEU A 128 -16.61 35.91 -4.30
CA LEU A 128 -16.95 34.60 -3.78
C LEU A 128 -16.10 34.25 -2.54
N VAL A 129 -14.77 34.37 -2.66
CA VAL A 129 -13.84 34.03 -1.57
C VAL A 129 -14.05 34.95 -0.39
N SER A 130 -14.19 36.26 -0.62
CA SER A 130 -14.38 37.23 0.46
C SER A 130 -15.70 37.03 1.18
N ARG A 131 -16.81 36.86 0.45
CA ARG A 131 -18.13 36.62 1.04
C ARG A 131 -18.14 35.34 1.87
N GLN A 132 -17.60 34.25 1.34
CA GLN A 132 -17.58 32.97 2.06
C GLN A 132 -16.72 33.08 3.31
N PHE A 133 -15.50 33.62 3.17
CA PHE A 133 -14.60 33.83 4.29
C PHE A 133 -15.23 34.69 5.38
N GLU A 134 -15.83 35.83 5.03
CA GLU A 134 -16.46 36.74 5.99
C GLU A 134 -17.67 36.11 6.68
N SER A 135 -18.47 35.32 5.95
CA SER A 135 -19.58 34.55 6.53
C SER A 135 -19.08 33.55 7.57
N ASP A 136 -18.08 32.73 7.21
CA ASP A 136 -17.55 31.70 8.10
C ASP A 136 -16.81 32.32 9.29
N PHE A 137 -16.00 33.35 9.04
CA PHE A 137 -15.29 34.10 10.07
C PHE A 137 -16.26 34.78 11.03
N GLY A 138 -17.31 35.44 10.51
CA GLY A 138 -18.35 36.10 11.31
C GLY A 138 -19.17 35.12 12.17
N ARG A 139 -19.43 33.92 11.63
CA ARG A 139 -20.06 32.81 12.38
C ARG A 139 -19.10 32.11 13.35
N LYS A 140 -17.84 32.55 13.44
CA LYS A 140 -16.76 31.93 14.22
C LYS A 140 -16.44 30.49 13.79
N ASN A 141 -16.79 30.12 12.57
CA ASN A 141 -16.42 28.85 11.96
C ASN A 141 -15.03 28.95 11.31
N PHE A 142 -14.00 29.11 12.16
CA PHE A 142 -12.65 29.39 11.69
C PHE A 142 -12.02 28.22 10.92
N THR A 143 -12.48 26.98 11.14
CA THR A 143 -12.06 25.82 10.36
C THR A 143 -12.55 25.93 8.92
N ALA A 144 -13.85 26.17 8.70
CA ALA A 144 -14.38 26.36 7.35
C ALA A 144 -13.74 27.57 6.65
N ALA A 145 -13.50 28.67 7.38
CA ALA A 145 -12.79 29.83 6.86
C ALA A 145 -11.33 29.51 6.46
N TYR A 146 -10.66 28.56 7.13
CA TYR A 146 -9.32 28.10 6.76
C TYR A 146 -9.35 27.16 5.55
N ASP A 147 -10.32 26.24 5.52
CA ASP A 147 -10.46 25.23 4.47
C ASP A 147 -10.73 25.86 3.10
N ILE A 148 -11.61 26.88 3.04
CA ILE A 148 -11.89 27.58 1.78
C ILE A 148 -10.67 28.30 1.22
N LEU A 149 -9.83 28.90 2.09
CA LEU A 149 -8.59 29.56 1.66
C LEU A 149 -7.56 28.55 1.16
N THR A 150 -7.47 27.39 1.80
CA THR A 150 -6.59 26.30 1.38
C THR A 150 -7.00 25.78 0.01
N TYR A 151 -8.31 25.55 -0.22
CA TYR A 151 -8.85 25.18 -1.52
C TYR A 151 -8.48 26.20 -2.62
N CYS A 152 -8.56 27.50 -2.31
CA CYS A 152 -8.18 28.57 -3.23
C CYS A 152 -6.68 28.59 -3.56
N GLN A 153 -5.83 28.17 -2.62
CA GLN A 153 -4.38 28.10 -2.80
C GLN A 153 -3.94 26.88 -3.64
N ASP A 154 -4.52 25.70 -3.39
CA ASP A 154 -3.99 24.42 -3.89
C ASP A 154 -4.45 24.02 -5.31
N GLU A 155 -5.70 24.27 -5.71
CA GLU A 155 -6.23 23.71 -6.98
C GLU A 155 -6.25 24.67 -8.18
N PRO A 156 -6.70 25.94 -8.07
CA PRO A 156 -6.89 26.79 -9.24
C PRO A 156 -5.60 27.49 -9.71
N LEU A 157 -4.87 28.13 -8.79
CA LEU A 157 -3.82 29.09 -9.15
C LEU A 157 -2.52 28.45 -9.66
N ASP A 158 -1.99 27.47 -8.92
CA ASP A 158 -0.70 26.83 -9.24
C ASP A 158 -0.78 25.98 -10.53
N THR A 159 -1.94 25.34 -10.78
CA THR A 159 -2.23 24.62 -12.02
C THR A 159 -2.26 25.57 -13.22
N LEU A 160 -2.89 26.74 -13.04
CA LEU A 160 -2.96 27.78 -14.07
C LEU A 160 -1.56 28.30 -14.44
N MET A 161 -0.69 28.53 -13.46
CA MET A 161 0.68 29.00 -13.71
C MET A 161 1.49 28.03 -14.58
N LYS A 162 1.38 26.72 -14.33
CA LYS A 162 2.05 25.68 -15.13
C LYS A 162 1.57 25.68 -16.59
N GLU A 163 0.30 25.95 -16.82
CA GLU A 163 -0.30 26.03 -18.16
C GLU A 163 0.14 27.33 -18.89
N ILE A 164 0.18 28.47 -18.19
CA ILE A 164 0.56 29.79 -18.74
C ILE A 164 2.03 29.87 -19.16
N ASP A 165 2.95 29.20 -18.46
CA ASP A 165 4.40 29.26 -18.74
C ASP A 165 4.78 28.71 -20.13
N SER A 166 3.85 28.05 -20.84
CA SER A 166 4.06 27.42 -22.14
C SER A 166 3.71 28.27 -23.38
N SER A 167 3.01 29.42 -23.27
CA SER A 167 2.49 30.16 -24.44
C SER A 167 2.56 31.70 -24.32
N GLY A 168 3.74 32.27 -24.58
CA GLY A 168 4.12 33.65 -24.23
C GLY A 168 3.58 34.82 -25.07
N LYS A 169 2.27 35.06 -25.14
CA LYS A 169 1.71 36.34 -25.67
C LYS A 169 1.08 37.27 -24.62
N ASN A 170 0.46 36.75 -23.54
CA ASN A 170 -0.17 37.56 -22.47
C ASN A 170 0.37 37.22 -21.05
N LYS A 171 1.60 36.70 -20.96
CA LYS A 171 2.21 36.19 -19.72
C LYS A 171 2.15 37.17 -18.54
N TYR A 172 2.41 38.45 -18.79
CA TYR A 172 2.45 39.48 -17.74
C TYR A 172 1.07 39.76 -17.13
N GLU A 173 0.01 39.78 -17.94
CA GLU A 173 -1.34 40.02 -17.45
C GLU A 173 -1.84 38.90 -16.55
N TYR A 174 -1.52 37.64 -16.90
CA TYR A 174 -1.86 36.49 -16.07
C TYR A 174 -1.02 36.39 -14.80
N LEU A 175 0.26 36.78 -14.86
CA LEU A 175 1.11 36.85 -13.67
C LEU A 175 0.59 37.88 -12.67
N GLU A 176 0.13 39.04 -13.16
CA GLU A 176 -0.46 40.08 -12.31
C GLU A 176 -1.77 39.63 -11.67
N LEU A 177 -2.62 38.92 -12.43
CA LEU A 177 -3.84 38.32 -11.89
C LEU A 177 -3.55 37.29 -10.80
N HIS A 178 -2.59 36.39 -11.06
CA HIS A 178 -2.15 35.40 -10.09
C HIS A 178 -1.63 36.08 -8.82
N LYS A 179 -0.79 37.12 -8.96
CA LYS A 179 -0.31 37.92 -7.84
C LYS A 179 -1.48 38.43 -7.00
N LYS A 180 -2.49 39.08 -7.60
CA LYS A 180 -3.65 39.61 -6.87
C LYS A 180 -4.44 38.53 -6.11
N LEU A 181 -4.66 37.37 -6.73
CA LEU A 181 -5.37 36.25 -6.12
C LEU A 181 -4.58 35.63 -4.96
N SER A 182 -3.27 35.42 -5.14
CA SER A 182 -2.38 34.98 -4.07
C SER A 182 -2.36 35.96 -2.89
N GLN A 183 -2.35 37.27 -3.19
CA GLN A 183 -2.38 38.31 -2.16
C GLN A 183 -3.68 38.25 -1.34
N LEU A 184 -4.83 38.15 -2.02
CA LEU A 184 -6.15 38.06 -1.39
C LEU A 184 -6.21 36.90 -0.38
N VAL A 185 -5.74 35.72 -0.80
CA VAL A 185 -5.73 34.51 0.05
C VAL A 185 -4.80 34.70 1.25
N ALA A 186 -3.60 35.21 0.99
CA ALA A 186 -2.58 35.39 2.01
C ALA A 186 -2.98 36.45 3.06
N ASP A 187 -3.63 37.54 2.65
CA ASP A 187 -4.16 38.57 3.57
C ASP A 187 -5.22 37.99 4.51
N LYS A 188 -6.10 37.11 3.98
CA LYS A 188 -7.14 36.44 4.79
C LYS A 188 -6.55 35.40 5.74
N PHE A 189 -5.51 34.68 5.35
CA PHE A 189 -4.76 33.82 6.26
C PHE A 189 -4.10 34.60 7.40
N ILE A 190 -3.57 35.80 7.15
CA ILE A 190 -3.04 36.68 8.20
C ILE A 190 -4.15 37.09 9.19
N ILE A 191 -5.36 37.39 8.69
CA ILE A 191 -6.52 37.70 9.55
C ILE A 191 -6.85 36.51 10.47
N LEU A 192 -6.89 35.28 9.93
CA LEU A 192 -7.07 34.06 10.74
C LEU A 192 -5.94 33.86 11.75
N GLY A 193 -4.69 34.05 11.34
CA GLY A 193 -3.53 33.92 12.21
C GLY A 193 -3.62 34.83 13.44
N LYS A 194 -3.93 36.11 13.22
CA LYS A 194 -4.16 37.08 14.31
C LYS A 194 -5.30 36.64 15.21
N LYS A 195 -6.41 36.16 14.65
CA LYS A 195 -7.56 35.71 15.43
C LYS A 195 -7.23 34.48 16.28
N PHE A 196 -6.45 33.56 15.75
CA PHE A 196 -5.97 32.39 16.50
C PHE A 196 -5.02 32.78 17.62
N GLU A 197 -4.13 33.77 17.43
CA GLU A 197 -3.30 34.32 18.52
C GLU A 197 -4.16 34.92 19.65
N GLU A 198 -5.19 35.71 19.32
CA GLU A 198 -6.14 36.27 20.31
C GLU A 198 -6.83 35.17 21.14
N LEU A 199 -7.19 34.07 20.48
CA LEU A 199 -7.82 32.90 21.11
C LEU A 199 -6.81 31.98 21.81
N LYS A 200 -5.51 32.30 21.76
CA LYS A 200 -4.39 31.47 22.26
C LYS A 200 -4.28 30.10 21.57
N TRP A 201 -4.79 29.96 20.35
CA TRP A 201 -4.67 28.77 19.52
C TRP A 201 -3.41 28.84 18.66
N PHE A 202 -2.24 28.91 19.31
CA PHE A 202 -0.97 29.22 18.65
C PHE A 202 -0.57 28.21 17.56
N ARG A 203 -0.97 26.93 17.67
CA ARG A 203 -0.73 25.94 16.62
C ARG A 203 -1.57 26.21 15.36
N ASN A 204 -2.78 26.72 15.51
CA ASN A 204 -3.60 27.17 14.39
C ASN A 204 -3.07 28.48 13.80
N ALA A 205 -2.61 29.40 14.66
CA ALA A 205 -1.96 30.64 14.23
C ALA A 205 -0.70 30.36 13.40
N GLU A 206 0.15 29.44 13.86
CA GLU A 206 1.32 28.96 13.13
C GLU A 206 0.93 28.49 11.71
N LYS A 207 -0.05 27.58 11.60
CA LYS A 207 -0.50 27.06 10.30
C LYS A 207 -0.99 28.17 9.38
N ALA A 208 -1.80 29.10 9.89
CA ALA A 208 -2.32 30.21 9.10
C ALA A 208 -1.21 31.15 8.62
N TYR A 209 -0.25 31.50 9.48
CA TYR A 209 0.89 32.35 9.09
C TYR A 209 1.82 31.67 8.10
N HIS A 210 2.03 30.34 8.23
CA HIS A 210 2.78 29.56 7.24
C HIS A 210 2.07 29.50 5.88
N ALA A 211 0.75 29.30 5.87
CA ALA A 211 -0.05 29.31 4.64
C ALA A 211 0.00 30.68 3.95
N ALA A 212 -0.11 31.77 4.72
CA ALA A 212 0.05 33.13 4.22
C ALA A 212 1.44 33.37 3.58
N ASP A 213 2.52 32.96 4.25
CA ASP A 213 3.88 33.06 3.71
C ASP A 213 4.03 32.23 2.43
N SER A 214 3.51 31.00 2.42
CA SER A 214 3.57 30.13 1.25
C SER A 214 2.80 30.68 0.05
N ALA A 215 1.66 31.33 0.29
CA ALA A 215 0.80 31.86 -0.77
C ALA A 215 1.42 33.06 -1.50
N PHE A 216 2.16 33.94 -0.82
CA PHE A 216 2.56 35.24 -1.41
C PHE A 216 4.04 35.64 -1.26
N SER A 217 4.86 34.91 -0.50
CA SER A 217 6.29 35.25 -0.30
C SER A 217 7.11 35.35 -1.59
N ARG A 218 6.66 34.71 -2.68
CA ARG A 218 7.32 34.79 -4.01
C ARG A 218 7.21 36.18 -4.66
N TYR A 219 6.32 37.04 -4.20
CA TYR A 219 6.02 38.31 -4.85
C TYR A 219 6.49 39.54 -4.07
N GLU A 220 6.54 39.51 -2.73
CA GLU A 220 6.92 40.68 -1.91
C GLU A 220 7.62 40.35 -0.58
N ASP A 221 8.63 41.14 -0.24
CA ASP A 221 9.41 41.03 1.01
C ASP A 221 8.58 41.29 2.29
N ASN A 222 7.48 42.04 2.22
CA ASN A 222 6.66 42.40 3.38
C ASN A 222 5.96 41.20 4.04
N TYR A 223 5.75 40.11 3.30
CA TYR A 223 5.26 38.85 3.86
C TYR A 223 6.30 38.12 4.73
N LYS A 224 7.55 38.58 4.80
CA LYS A 224 8.49 38.16 5.86
C LYS A 224 7.96 38.43 7.28
N ASN A 225 7.03 39.38 7.46
CA ASN A 225 6.34 39.56 8.74
C ASN A 225 5.41 38.38 9.10
N SER A 226 4.77 37.72 8.12
CA SER A 226 4.01 36.49 8.40
C SER A 226 4.95 35.33 8.74
N ARG A 227 6.14 35.25 8.11
CA ARG A 227 7.18 34.30 8.52
C ARG A 227 7.67 34.52 9.96
N ASN A 228 7.97 35.76 10.33
CA ASN A 228 8.33 36.09 11.73
C ASN A 228 7.19 35.72 12.70
N LYS A 229 5.93 35.95 12.29
CA LYS A 229 4.75 35.57 13.08
C LYS A 229 4.51 34.07 13.16
N PHE A 230 4.82 33.34 12.10
CA PHE A 230 4.86 31.88 12.08
C PHE A 230 5.89 31.36 13.10
N GLU A 231 7.14 31.84 13.03
CA GLU A 231 8.21 31.44 13.95
C GLU A 231 7.87 31.77 15.42
N GLN A 232 7.29 32.95 15.68
CA GLN A 232 6.82 33.34 17.02
C GLN A 232 5.67 32.47 17.53
N SER A 233 4.67 32.21 16.68
CA SER A 233 3.52 31.36 17.03
C SER A 233 3.96 29.92 17.28
N GLN A 234 4.89 29.41 16.48
CA GLN A 234 5.49 28.09 16.64
C GLN A 234 6.25 27.97 17.96
N ASP A 235 7.14 28.93 18.28
CA ASP A 235 7.88 28.94 19.55
C ASP A 235 6.92 28.98 20.75
N THR A 236 5.87 29.81 20.67
CA THR A 236 4.86 29.91 21.72
C THR A 236 4.07 28.62 21.88
N ALA A 237 3.60 28.02 20.77
CA ALA A 237 2.88 26.74 20.78
C ALA A 237 3.74 25.62 21.37
N ASN A 238 5.01 25.53 20.96
CA ASN A 238 5.95 24.54 21.47
C ASN A 238 6.19 24.71 22.98
N LYS A 239 6.33 25.95 23.47
CA LYS A 239 6.47 26.22 24.92
C LYS A 239 5.23 25.82 25.72
N ILE A 240 4.04 26.06 25.20
CA ILE A 240 2.77 25.66 25.84
C ILE A 240 2.68 24.13 25.89
N GLU A 241 2.90 23.46 24.76
CA GLU A 241 2.84 22.00 24.69
C GLU A 241 3.92 21.35 25.57
N ALA A 242 5.12 21.95 25.66
CA ALA A 242 6.16 21.53 26.59
C ALA A 242 5.72 21.66 28.05
N GLU A 243 5.12 22.79 28.44
CA GLU A 243 4.64 23.05 29.81
C GLU A 243 3.49 22.12 30.21
N GLU A 244 2.53 21.87 29.32
CA GLU A 244 1.42 20.96 29.58
C GLU A 244 1.91 19.53 29.80
N ASN A 245 2.79 19.04 28.93
CA ASN A 245 3.41 17.73 29.09
C ASN A 245 4.23 17.66 30.37
N TYR A 246 5.02 18.68 30.68
CA TYR A 246 5.77 18.77 31.93
C TYR A 246 4.86 18.65 33.16
N LYS A 247 3.77 19.44 33.22
CA LYS A 247 2.80 19.39 34.33
C LYS A 247 2.16 18.01 34.48
N ARG A 248 1.74 17.39 33.37
CA ARG A 248 1.20 16.02 33.37
C ARG A 248 2.23 15.00 33.86
N GLY A 249 3.49 15.16 33.45
CA GLY A 249 4.61 14.34 33.92
C GLY A 249 4.80 14.44 35.44
N VAL A 250 4.85 15.66 35.97
CA VAL A 250 4.99 15.92 37.42
C VAL A 250 3.81 15.34 38.20
N GLU A 251 2.59 15.59 37.76
CA GLU A 251 1.38 15.07 38.41
C GLU A 251 1.36 13.53 38.40
N LYS A 252 1.65 12.93 37.24
CA LYS A 252 1.68 11.47 37.10
C LYS A 252 2.79 10.85 37.93
N LEU A 253 3.97 11.46 37.98
CA LEU A 253 5.09 11.01 38.80
C LEU A 253 4.75 11.05 40.30
N LYS A 254 4.11 12.14 40.76
CA LYS A 254 3.71 12.32 42.16
C LYS A 254 2.70 11.26 42.62
N ASN A 255 1.78 10.88 41.74
CA ASN A 255 0.69 9.95 42.04
C ASN A 255 0.95 8.51 41.57
N ALA A 256 2.17 8.20 41.12
CA ALA A 256 2.48 6.90 40.54
C ALA A 256 2.44 5.78 41.58
N ALA A 257 1.64 4.75 41.32
CA ALA A 257 1.52 3.58 42.20
C ALA A 257 2.19 2.32 41.60
N ASP A 258 2.35 2.27 40.29
CA ASP A 258 2.88 1.10 39.58
C ASP A 258 3.83 1.45 38.43
N GLU A 259 4.38 0.40 37.79
CA GLU A 259 5.28 0.52 36.65
C GLU A 259 4.68 1.36 35.50
N THR A 260 3.40 1.16 35.19
CA THR A 260 2.74 1.84 34.07
C THR A 260 2.64 3.34 34.31
N ASP A 261 2.32 3.73 35.55
CA ASP A 261 2.29 5.14 35.93
C ASP A 261 3.65 5.82 35.77
N TYR A 262 4.72 5.17 36.23
CA TYR A 262 6.08 5.70 36.06
C TYR A 262 6.51 5.78 34.60
N ARG A 263 6.18 4.77 33.77
CA ARG A 263 6.43 4.84 32.31
C ARG A 263 5.67 5.97 31.65
N ASN A 264 4.42 6.20 32.04
CA ASN A 264 3.61 7.30 31.54
C ASN A 264 4.20 8.66 31.94
N ALA A 265 4.66 8.81 33.20
CA ALA A 265 5.35 10.02 33.64
C ALA A 265 6.61 10.28 32.80
N ALA A 266 7.46 9.27 32.60
CA ALA A 266 8.65 9.36 31.76
C ALA A 266 8.31 9.80 30.32
N SER A 267 7.24 9.23 29.73
CA SER A 267 6.75 9.59 28.40
C SER A 267 6.31 11.04 28.30
N TYR A 268 5.62 11.57 29.31
CA TYR A 268 5.25 12.99 29.35
C TYR A 268 6.48 13.91 29.40
N PHE A 269 7.51 13.59 30.18
CA PHE A 269 8.75 14.35 30.18
C PHE A 269 9.49 14.28 28.84
N ALA A 270 9.54 13.10 28.21
CA ALA A 270 10.11 12.94 26.87
C ALA A 270 9.36 13.80 25.82
N ASN A 271 8.02 13.82 25.88
CA ASN A 271 7.20 14.66 25.01
C ASN A 271 7.43 16.15 25.26
N SER A 272 7.61 16.58 26.51
CA SER A 272 7.98 17.97 26.82
C SER A 272 9.27 18.38 26.11
N ARG A 273 10.31 17.53 26.19
CA ARG A 273 11.61 17.75 25.52
C ARG A 273 11.55 17.73 24.00
N LYS A 274 10.59 17.01 23.42
CA LYS A 274 10.35 16.98 21.98
C LYS A 274 9.95 18.36 21.45
N TYR A 275 9.20 19.13 22.24
CA TYR A 275 8.76 20.48 21.86
C TYR A 275 9.79 21.55 22.19
N VAL A 276 10.42 21.47 23.37
CA VAL A 276 11.51 22.36 23.77
C VAL A 276 12.63 21.54 24.38
N SER A 277 13.77 21.49 23.69
CA SER A 277 14.94 20.77 24.18
C SER A 277 15.39 21.32 25.53
N GLY A 278 15.58 20.44 26.51
CA GLY A 278 15.99 20.83 27.86
C GLY A 278 14.92 21.64 28.62
N TYR A 279 13.63 21.43 28.35
CA TYR A 279 12.56 22.10 29.08
C TYR A 279 12.62 21.77 30.58
N LYS A 280 13.05 22.74 31.40
CA LYS A 280 13.23 22.59 32.85
C LYS A 280 14.14 21.38 33.18
N ASP A 281 13.79 20.61 34.19
CA ASP A 281 14.44 19.38 34.66
C ASP A 281 13.79 18.10 34.07
N SER A 282 13.13 18.19 32.92
CA SER A 282 12.45 17.05 32.28
C SER A 282 13.40 15.87 32.01
N VAL A 283 14.69 16.13 31.76
CA VAL A 283 15.69 15.06 31.52
C VAL A 283 15.92 14.24 32.79
N GLU A 284 16.08 14.92 33.91
CA GLU A 284 16.31 14.31 35.22
C GLU A 284 15.08 13.54 35.68
N LEU A 285 13.89 14.14 35.57
CA LEU A 285 12.63 13.52 35.98
C LEU A 285 12.25 12.32 35.11
N GLU A 286 12.55 12.35 33.81
CA GLU A 286 12.38 11.19 32.92
C GLU A 286 13.26 10.01 33.36
N LYS A 287 14.53 10.28 33.67
CA LYS A 287 15.47 9.26 34.15
C LYS A 287 15.00 8.68 35.48
N GLU A 288 14.57 9.53 36.40
CA GLU A 288 14.03 9.11 37.69
C GLU A 288 12.82 8.19 37.52
N ALA A 289 11.82 8.63 36.74
CA ALA A 289 10.60 7.87 36.48
C ALA A 289 10.92 6.53 35.80
N THR A 290 11.81 6.52 34.81
CA THR A 290 12.27 5.31 34.12
C THR A 290 12.92 4.33 35.09
N HIS A 291 13.83 4.82 35.94
CA HIS A 291 14.51 3.99 36.94
C HIS A 291 13.53 3.36 37.94
N LYS A 292 12.54 4.13 38.42
CA LYS A 292 11.50 3.62 39.32
C LYS A 292 10.64 2.53 38.65
N ALA A 293 10.29 2.69 37.38
CA ALA A 293 9.59 1.66 36.61
C ALA A 293 10.44 0.39 36.45
N ASP A 294 11.72 0.54 36.08
CA ASP A 294 12.66 -0.57 35.93
C ASP A 294 12.85 -1.32 37.24
N LEU A 295 12.90 -0.62 38.38
CA LEU A 295 13.00 -1.25 39.70
C LEU A 295 11.78 -2.13 40.02
N ILE A 296 10.57 -1.66 39.73
CA ILE A 296 9.34 -2.43 39.92
C ILE A 296 9.32 -3.67 39.01
N ALA A 297 9.68 -3.49 37.73
CA ALA A 297 9.75 -4.58 36.76
C ALA A 297 10.80 -5.63 37.17
N ALA A 298 11.97 -5.19 37.63
CA ALA A 298 13.03 -6.05 38.15
C ALA A 298 12.55 -6.86 39.36
N ASN A 299 11.88 -6.21 40.32
CA ASN A 299 11.36 -6.89 41.49
C ASN A 299 10.28 -7.92 41.14
N LYS A 300 9.35 -7.56 40.26
CA LYS A 300 8.28 -8.47 39.78
C LYS A 300 8.84 -9.71 39.09
N SER A 301 9.85 -9.53 38.22
CA SER A 301 10.52 -10.66 37.58
C SER A 301 11.28 -11.51 38.59
N TYR A 302 12.02 -10.91 39.52
CA TYR A 302 12.69 -11.65 40.58
C TYR A 302 11.71 -12.50 41.42
N ASP A 303 10.59 -11.92 41.85
CA ASP A 303 9.59 -12.61 42.66
C ASP A 303 8.92 -13.76 41.89
N ARG A 304 8.69 -13.61 40.57
CA ARG A 304 8.25 -14.72 39.71
C ARG A 304 9.29 -15.82 39.60
N GLY A 305 10.57 -15.45 39.47
CA GLY A 305 11.68 -16.41 39.48
C GLY A 305 11.67 -17.26 40.75
N MET A 306 11.53 -16.60 41.91
CA MET A 306 11.39 -17.28 43.21
C MET A 306 10.13 -18.16 43.29
N ALA A 307 9.01 -17.71 42.74
CA ALA A 307 7.76 -18.48 42.73
C ALA A 307 7.90 -19.79 41.93
N TYR A 308 8.58 -19.78 40.78
CA TYR A 308 8.85 -21.01 40.03
C TYR A 308 9.65 -22.03 40.84
N LEU A 309 10.65 -21.57 41.60
CA LEU A 309 11.45 -22.43 42.47
C LEU A 309 10.63 -23.03 43.61
N LYS A 310 9.68 -22.26 44.16
CA LYS A 310 8.75 -22.73 45.20
C LYS A 310 7.77 -23.78 44.67
N ASN A 311 7.35 -23.66 43.40
CA ASN A 311 6.33 -24.51 42.79
C ASN A 311 6.84 -25.89 42.35
N GLY A 312 8.15 -26.17 42.45
CA GLY A 312 8.70 -27.51 42.26
C GLY A 312 10.08 -27.53 41.62
N THR A 313 10.71 -28.70 41.65
CA THR A 313 12.11 -28.93 41.22
C THR A 313 12.24 -29.46 39.80
N SER A 314 11.22 -29.28 38.96
CA SER A 314 11.25 -29.72 37.56
C SER A 314 12.28 -28.91 36.76
N LYS A 315 12.79 -29.51 35.67
CA LYS A 315 13.72 -28.83 34.78
C LYS A 315 13.05 -27.60 34.13
N LEU A 316 11.76 -27.69 33.83
CA LEU A 316 10.95 -26.57 33.33
C LEU A 316 10.91 -25.40 34.34
N ASN A 317 10.65 -25.67 35.62
CA ASN A 317 10.59 -24.62 36.63
C ASN A 317 11.93 -23.91 36.76
N TYR A 318 13.05 -24.64 36.71
CA TYR A 318 14.38 -24.03 36.73
C TYR A 318 14.66 -23.17 35.49
N ARG A 319 14.26 -23.61 34.27
CA ARG A 319 14.40 -22.79 33.06
C ARG A 319 13.56 -21.51 33.15
N ASN A 320 12.32 -21.61 33.64
CA ASN A 320 11.45 -20.45 33.82
C ASN A 320 12.01 -19.49 34.88
N ALA A 321 12.48 -20.01 36.01
CA ALA A 321 13.13 -19.22 37.05
C ALA A 321 14.37 -18.49 36.52
N ALA A 322 15.23 -19.20 35.79
CA ALA A 322 16.42 -18.62 35.18
C ALA A 322 16.07 -17.48 34.21
N SER A 323 15.05 -17.66 33.38
CA SER A 323 14.55 -16.64 32.46
C SER A 323 14.08 -15.39 33.21
N GLU A 324 13.31 -15.55 34.29
CA GLU A 324 12.82 -14.43 35.09
C GLU A 324 13.95 -13.70 35.83
N PHE A 325 14.96 -14.41 36.34
CA PHE A 325 16.14 -13.75 36.91
C PHE A 325 16.94 -12.97 35.85
N ARG A 326 17.08 -13.49 34.62
CA ARG A 326 17.69 -12.71 33.52
C ARG A 326 16.91 -11.44 33.21
N ASN A 327 15.58 -11.50 33.24
CA ASN A 327 14.74 -10.32 33.06
C ASN A 327 14.98 -9.30 34.18
N ALA A 328 15.07 -9.74 35.44
CA ALA A 328 15.36 -8.86 36.56
C ALA A 328 16.73 -8.15 36.42
N ASP A 329 17.79 -8.89 36.04
CA ASP A 329 19.13 -8.32 35.77
C ASP A 329 19.14 -7.38 34.57
N LYS A 330 18.28 -7.63 33.57
CA LYS A 330 18.13 -6.77 32.39
C LYS A 330 17.51 -5.42 32.74
N TYR A 331 16.49 -5.39 33.60
CA TYR A 331 15.86 -4.14 34.04
C TYR A 331 16.80 -3.35 34.93
N ILE A 332 17.43 -4.00 35.92
CA ILE A 332 18.40 -3.39 36.82
C ILE A 332 19.61 -4.32 36.93
N SER A 333 20.74 -3.90 36.36
CA SER A 333 21.97 -4.71 36.38
C SER A 333 22.40 -5.03 37.81
N GLY A 334 22.62 -6.31 38.12
CA GLY A 334 23.02 -6.78 39.44
C GLY A 334 21.88 -6.86 40.47
N PHE A 335 20.62 -6.66 40.07
CA PHE A 335 19.47 -6.70 40.97
C PHE A 335 19.40 -8.00 41.75
N LYS A 336 19.57 -7.94 43.08
CA LYS A 336 19.48 -9.10 43.99
C LYS A 336 20.26 -10.34 43.52
N ASP A 337 21.47 -10.16 42.97
CA ASP A 337 22.30 -11.24 42.40
C ASP A 337 21.63 -12.07 41.29
N SER A 338 20.63 -11.51 40.60
CA SER A 338 19.81 -12.24 39.61
C SER A 338 20.64 -12.89 38.51
N ARG A 339 21.76 -12.28 38.09
CA ARG A 339 22.68 -12.90 37.12
C ARG A 339 23.20 -14.26 37.58
N LYS A 340 23.68 -14.36 38.83
CA LYS A 340 24.19 -15.62 39.40
C LYS A 340 23.08 -16.66 39.55
N LEU A 341 21.89 -16.22 39.96
CA LEU A 341 20.72 -17.10 40.08
C LEU A 341 20.27 -17.62 38.71
N ALA A 342 20.25 -16.76 37.70
CA ALA A 342 19.95 -17.15 36.33
C ALA A 342 20.89 -18.25 35.83
N ASP A 343 22.20 -18.09 36.00
CA ASP A 343 23.18 -19.06 35.53
C ASP A 343 23.04 -20.40 36.27
N LYS A 344 22.90 -20.34 37.60
CA LYS A 344 22.68 -21.54 38.43
C LYS A 344 21.47 -22.35 37.97
N TYR A 345 20.32 -21.70 37.83
CA TYR A 345 19.07 -22.40 37.49
C TYR A 345 18.97 -22.74 36.01
N TYR A 346 19.68 -22.03 35.14
CA TYR A 346 19.83 -22.42 33.75
C TYR A 346 20.50 -23.78 33.63
N GLU A 347 21.62 -23.99 34.33
CA GLU A 347 22.34 -25.28 34.34
C GLU A 347 21.49 -26.42 34.93
N MET A 348 20.72 -26.15 35.99
CA MET A 348 19.83 -27.15 36.58
C MET A 348 18.66 -27.53 35.65
N GLY A 349 18.11 -26.53 34.95
CA GLY A 349 16.93 -26.67 34.10
C GLY A 349 17.19 -27.24 32.71
N TYR A 350 18.42 -27.22 32.25
CA TYR A 350 18.72 -27.60 30.88
C TYR A 350 18.79 -29.12 30.67
N ILE A 351 18.32 -29.60 29.51
CA ILE A 351 18.20 -31.03 29.20
C ILE A 351 19.42 -31.49 28.40
N ARG A 352 20.20 -32.45 28.90
CA ARG A 352 21.26 -33.07 28.11
C ARG A 352 20.60 -34.05 27.14
N TYR A 353 20.73 -33.83 25.84
CA TYR A 353 20.17 -34.75 24.85
C TYR A 353 21.24 -35.33 23.94
N SER A 354 20.95 -36.47 23.34
CA SER A 354 21.76 -37.03 22.25
C SER A 354 20.85 -37.44 21.10
N ILE A 355 21.42 -37.49 19.90
CA ILE A 355 20.70 -37.88 18.69
C ILE A 355 21.41 -39.09 18.08
N ASN A 356 20.65 -40.17 17.88
CA ASN A 356 21.08 -41.35 17.15
C ASN A 356 20.35 -41.42 15.81
N GLY A 357 20.99 -40.87 14.78
CA GLY A 357 20.49 -40.85 13.42
C GLY A 357 21.45 -40.11 12.48
N ASN A 358 21.39 -40.46 11.21
CA ASN A 358 22.39 -40.08 10.20
C ASN A 358 21.89 -39.04 9.19
N ILE A 359 20.68 -38.51 9.32
CA ILE A 359 20.10 -37.54 8.39
C ILE A 359 20.38 -36.13 8.90
N SER A 360 21.27 -35.40 8.21
CA SER A 360 21.73 -34.07 8.63
C SER A 360 20.59 -33.06 8.82
N SER A 361 19.61 -33.01 7.92
CA SER A 361 18.49 -32.07 7.99
C SER A 361 17.60 -32.32 9.23
N ILE A 362 17.41 -33.58 9.60
CA ILE A 362 16.67 -33.97 10.82
C ILE A 362 17.48 -33.59 12.07
N ASN A 363 18.77 -33.89 12.10
CA ASN A 363 19.64 -33.54 13.22
C ASN A 363 19.65 -32.02 13.46
N GLN A 364 19.78 -31.23 12.39
CA GLN A 364 19.72 -29.77 12.46
C GLN A 364 18.37 -29.26 12.96
N LYS A 365 17.25 -29.87 12.52
CA LYS A 365 15.91 -29.53 13.01
C LYS A 365 15.78 -29.81 14.51
N ILE A 366 16.25 -30.96 15.00
CA ILE A 366 16.23 -31.28 16.44
C ILE A 366 17.10 -30.28 17.20
N ASP A 367 18.34 -30.06 16.76
CA ASP A 367 19.28 -29.15 17.44
C ASP A 367 18.71 -27.72 17.52
N SER A 368 18.11 -27.24 16.43
CA SER A 368 17.43 -25.93 16.37
C SER A 368 16.25 -25.86 17.35
N ARG A 369 15.40 -26.89 17.39
CA ARG A 369 14.22 -26.88 18.28
C ARG A 369 14.58 -27.07 19.75
N MET A 370 15.71 -27.70 20.04
CA MET A 370 16.23 -27.85 21.40
C MET A 370 16.96 -26.60 21.93
N GLN A 371 17.19 -25.58 21.11
CA GLN A 371 17.84 -24.34 21.54
C GLN A 371 17.07 -23.69 22.70
N GLY A 372 17.77 -23.41 23.80
CA GLY A 372 17.16 -22.88 25.04
C GLY A 372 16.48 -23.93 25.93
N ILE A 373 16.32 -25.17 25.47
CA ILE A 373 15.73 -26.29 26.23
C ILE A 373 16.82 -27.26 26.70
N GLY A 374 17.70 -27.67 25.80
CA GLY A 374 18.73 -28.70 26.05
C GLY A 374 19.98 -28.57 25.18
N LYS A 375 21.08 -29.26 25.57
CA LYS A 375 22.38 -29.31 24.85
C LYS A 375 22.68 -30.72 24.45
N ARG A 376 23.19 -30.81 23.23
CA ARG A 376 23.67 -32.06 22.68
C ARG A 376 24.93 -32.49 23.42
N VAL A 377 24.94 -33.74 23.88
CA VAL A 377 26.08 -34.38 24.55
C VAL A 377 26.43 -35.68 23.84
N SER A 378 27.70 -36.07 23.90
CA SER A 378 28.21 -37.35 23.40
C SER A 378 28.20 -38.47 24.45
N GLY A 379 28.02 -38.12 25.73
CA GLY A 379 28.00 -39.06 26.86
C GLY A 379 26.61 -39.29 27.43
N LYS A 380 26.51 -39.42 28.77
CA LYS A 380 25.24 -39.66 29.46
C LYS A 380 24.24 -38.52 29.20
N ALA A 381 23.21 -38.82 28.42
CA ALA A 381 22.09 -37.93 28.12
C ALA A 381 20.91 -38.18 29.05
N ASP A 382 20.15 -37.11 29.32
CA ASP A 382 18.85 -37.16 29.98
C ASP A 382 17.77 -37.70 29.01
N VAL A 383 17.93 -37.40 27.71
CA VAL A 383 17.04 -37.86 26.64
C VAL A 383 17.84 -38.30 25.41
N VAL A 384 17.52 -39.47 24.85
CA VAL A 384 18.12 -39.99 23.61
C VAL A 384 17.05 -40.04 22.53
N ILE A 385 17.20 -39.24 21.47
CA ILE A 385 16.29 -39.22 20.32
C ILE A 385 16.92 -40.07 19.22
N SER A 386 16.29 -41.19 18.87
CA SER A 386 16.79 -42.10 17.83
C SER A 386 15.79 -42.22 16.69
N TYR A 387 16.27 -42.22 15.45
CA TYR A 387 15.41 -42.47 14.30
C TYR A 387 16.10 -43.35 13.24
N GLN A 388 15.30 -44.16 12.56
CA GLN A 388 15.72 -45.10 11.53
C GLN A 388 14.75 -45.04 10.36
N THR A 389 15.26 -45.24 9.14
CA THR A 389 14.48 -45.18 7.89
C THR A 389 14.88 -46.29 6.94
N ASP A 390 13.91 -46.88 6.26
CA ASP A 390 14.08 -47.85 5.19
C ASP A 390 13.10 -47.54 4.05
N TYR A 391 13.38 -47.99 2.82
CA TYR A 391 12.48 -47.75 1.69
C TYR A 391 12.42 -48.94 0.72
N ASP A 392 11.27 -49.08 0.07
CA ASP A 392 11.05 -50.05 -1.02
C ASP A 392 10.53 -49.34 -2.26
N TYR A 393 10.98 -49.80 -3.44
CA TYR A 393 10.48 -49.39 -4.75
C TYR A 393 10.03 -50.61 -5.54
N ASN A 394 8.83 -50.56 -6.11
CA ASN A 394 8.29 -51.63 -6.94
C ASN A 394 7.54 -51.06 -8.16
N ILE A 395 7.58 -51.78 -9.27
CA ILE A 395 6.80 -51.49 -10.48
C ILE A 395 5.85 -52.66 -10.73
N SER A 396 4.56 -52.36 -10.89
CA SER A 396 3.56 -53.35 -11.28
C SER A 396 3.07 -53.04 -12.69
N THR A 397 3.27 -53.97 -13.61
CA THR A 397 2.76 -53.91 -14.99
C THR A 397 1.52 -54.80 -15.11
N PHE A 398 0.47 -54.27 -15.72
CA PHE A 398 -0.78 -55.01 -15.93
C PHE A 398 -0.86 -55.52 -17.38
N PRO A 399 -1.57 -56.63 -17.64
CA PRO A 399 -1.82 -57.09 -19.00
C PRO A 399 -2.40 -55.97 -19.88
N PRO A 400 -2.02 -55.88 -21.16
CA PRO A 400 -2.55 -54.87 -22.07
C PRO A 400 -4.05 -55.03 -22.24
N ASP A 401 -4.78 -53.92 -22.21
CA ASP A 401 -6.17 -53.85 -22.66
C ASP A 401 -6.17 -53.61 -24.17
N ILE A 402 -6.61 -54.62 -24.93
CA ILE A 402 -6.56 -54.64 -26.39
C ILE A 402 -7.98 -54.52 -26.92
N THR A 403 -8.22 -53.48 -27.72
CA THR A 403 -9.49 -53.27 -28.41
C THR A 403 -9.29 -53.35 -29.91
N ASN A 404 -9.91 -54.34 -30.56
CA ASN A 404 -9.95 -54.42 -32.02
C ASN A 404 -10.76 -53.26 -32.61
N LYS A 405 -10.21 -52.58 -33.61
CA LYS A 405 -10.84 -51.48 -34.33
C LYS A 405 -10.89 -51.79 -35.82
N ARG A 406 -11.98 -51.33 -36.43
CA ARG A 406 -12.15 -51.35 -37.89
C ARG A 406 -12.73 -50.01 -38.30
N GLU A 407 -12.15 -49.43 -39.35
CA GLU A 407 -12.63 -48.18 -39.91
C GLU A 407 -12.47 -48.17 -41.43
N ASN A 408 -13.48 -47.63 -42.11
CA ASN A 408 -13.47 -47.40 -43.54
C ASN A 408 -13.30 -45.90 -43.77
N ILE A 409 -12.24 -45.52 -44.50
CA ILE A 409 -11.97 -44.12 -44.81
C ILE A 409 -12.05 -43.93 -46.32
N GLU A 410 -12.87 -42.98 -46.74
CA GLU A 410 -12.92 -42.53 -48.12
C GLU A 410 -11.67 -41.72 -48.44
N THR A 411 -10.93 -42.17 -49.46
CA THR A 411 -9.70 -41.54 -49.95
C THR A 411 -9.80 -41.37 -51.46
N LYS A 412 -9.02 -40.46 -52.03
CA LYS A 412 -8.94 -40.30 -53.48
C LYS A 412 -7.84 -41.19 -54.04
N ASP A 413 -8.15 -41.93 -55.11
CA ASP A 413 -7.12 -42.65 -55.87
C ASP A 413 -6.31 -41.68 -56.76
N ALA A 414 -5.34 -42.21 -57.50
CA ALA A 414 -4.45 -41.42 -58.36
C ALA A 414 -5.19 -40.66 -59.47
N ASP A 415 -6.42 -41.09 -59.80
CA ASP A 415 -7.26 -40.52 -60.86
C ASP A 415 -8.34 -39.56 -60.32
N GLY A 416 -8.39 -39.33 -59.00
CA GLY A 416 -9.31 -38.41 -58.33
C GLY A 416 -10.69 -39.00 -57.98
N ASN A 417 -10.90 -40.30 -58.18
CA ASN A 417 -12.12 -41.00 -57.79
C ASN A 417 -12.13 -41.31 -56.29
N THR A 418 -13.30 -41.28 -55.67
CA THR A 418 -13.43 -41.66 -54.25
C THR A 418 -13.42 -43.18 -54.12
N ILE A 419 -12.43 -43.71 -53.40
CA ILE A 419 -12.31 -45.11 -53.05
C ILE A 419 -12.36 -45.29 -51.53
N THR A 420 -13.01 -46.35 -51.07
CA THR A 420 -13.06 -46.70 -49.65
C THR A 420 -11.90 -47.63 -49.30
N ARG A 421 -11.03 -47.22 -48.39
CA ARG A 421 -9.96 -48.07 -47.86
C ARG A 421 -10.32 -48.56 -46.46
N GLU A 422 -10.31 -49.88 -46.28
CA GLU A 422 -10.52 -50.52 -44.98
C GLU A 422 -9.22 -50.55 -44.17
N TYR A 423 -9.32 -50.18 -42.90
CA TYR A 423 -8.26 -50.25 -41.91
C TYR A 423 -8.69 -51.16 -40.77
N ILE A 424 -7.89 -52.19 -40.50
CA ILE A 424 -8.05 -53.13 -39.39
C ILE A 424 -6.81 -53.00 -38.51
N PHE A 425 -7.01 -52.58 -37.26
CA PHE A 425 -5.94 -52.30 -36.32
C PHE A 425 -6.39 -52.52 -34.88
N GLU A 426 -5.44 -52.60 -33.96
CA GLU A 426 -5.71 -52.76 -32.52
C GLU A 426 -5.34 -51.47 -31.79
N GLU A 427 -6.17 -51.10 -30.81
CA GLU A 427 -5.83 -50.11 -29.78
C GLU A 427 -5.31 -50.85 -28.55
N VAL A 428 -4.04 -50.65 -28.21
CA VAL A 428 -3.36 -51.31 -27.09
C VAL A 428 -3.10 -50.31 -25.98
N LYS A 429 -3.73 -50.51 -24.81
CA LYS A 429 -3.53 -49.71 -23.60
C LYS A 429 -2.73 -50.50 -22.58
N ASN A 430 -1.55 -50.01 -22.22
CA ASN A 430 -0.79 -50.55 -21.10
C ASN A 430 -0.90 -49.63 -19.88
N ILE A 431 -1.00 -50.24 -18.70
CA ILE A 431 -0.97 -49.55 -17.42
C ILE A 431 0.19 -50.09 -16.61
N SER A 432 1.02 -49.19 -16.09
CA SER A 432 2.05 -49.49 -15.10
C SER A 432 1.85 -48.62 -13.87
N ILE A 433 2.10 -49.16 -12.68
CA ILE A 433 2.05 -48.41 -11.43
C ILE A 433 3.41 -48.55 -10.74
N GLU A 434 4.10 -47.43 -10.55
CA GLU A 434 5.28 -47.36 -9.69
C GLU A 434 4.83 -47.05 -8.26
N LYS A 435 5.34 -47.80 -7.29
CA LYS A 435 5.09 -47.56 -5.86
C LYS A 435 6.40 -47.33 -5.13
N MET A 436 6.46 -46.26 -4.35
CA MET A 436 7.56 -45.96 -3.44
C MET A 436 7.03 -45.91 -2.01
N LYS A 437 7.67 -46.66 -1.11
CA LYS A 437 7.31 -46.73 0.30
C LYS A 437 8.50 -46.44 1.18
N ILE A 438 8.50 -45.30 1.88
CA ILE A 438 9.48 -44.99 2.92
C ILE A 438 8.87 -45.33 4.28
N ARG A 439 9.50 -46.22 5.05
CA ARG A 439 9.15 -46.53 6.43
C ARG A 439 10.17 -45.87 7.34
N TYR A 440 9.70 -45.44 8.51
CA TYR A 440 10.59 -44.89 9.52
C TYR A 440 10.07 -45.11 10.92
N LYS A 441 11.01 -45.17 11.86
CA LYS A 441 10.76 -45.27 13.29
C LYS A 441 11.48 -44.13 13.99
N ILE A 442 10.79 -43.44 14.89
CA ILE A 442 11.38 -42.47 15.81
C ILE A 442 11.11 -42.90 17.24
N THR A 443 12.13 -42.81 18.09
CA THR A 443 12.07 -43.17 19.51
C THR A 443 12.74 -42.10 20.34
N VAL A 444 12.25 -41.93 21.55
CA VAL A 444 12.82 -41.06 22.57
C VAL A 444 12.88 -41.90 23.84
N ASN A 445 14.05 -41.97 24.46
CA ASN A 445 14.25 -42.71 25.70
C ASN A 445 14.91 -41.83 26.75
N GLY A 446 14.61 -42.05 28.03
CA GLY A 446 15.22 -41.34 29.16
C GLY A 446 14.16 -40.74 30.09
N LEU A 447 14.25 -39.44 30.36
CA LEU A 447 13.27 -38.72 31.19
C LEU A 447 11.85 -38.75 30.62
N ILE A 448 11.72 -38.92 29.30
CA ILE A 448 10.47 -39.28 28.63
C ILE A 448 10.69 -40.45 27.70
N ASN A 449 9.64 -41.24 27.51
CA ASN A 449 9.64 -42.36 26.59
C ASN A 449 8.57 -42.13 25.50
N TYR A 450 8.98 -42.24 24.25
CA TYR A 450 8.12 -42.12 23.07
C TYR A 450 8.61 -43.08 22.00
N SER A 451 7.70 -43.70 21.26
CA SER A 451 8.03 -44.54 20.11
C SER A 451 6.92 -44.44 19.09
N ASN A 452 7.26 -44.18 17.84
CA ASN A 452 6.31 -44.14 16.74
C ASN A 452 6.90 -44.78 15.48
N ASN A 453 6.07 -45.55 14.79
CA ASN A 453 6.41 -46.21 13.53
C ASN A 453 5.47 -45.70 12.46
N ASN A 454 6.00 -45.21 11.35
CA ASN A 454 5.23 -44.59 10.29
C ASN A 454 5.71 -45.02 8.90
N LYS A 455 4.89 -44.70 7.90
CA LYS A 455 5.21 -44.90 6.49
C LYS A 455 4.68 -43.77 5.62
N ILE A 456 5.38 -43.50 4.53
CA ILE A 456 4.96 -42.67 3.39
C ILE A 456 4.85 -43.61 2.19
N GLU A 457 3.70 -43.62 1.54
CA GLU A 457 3.46 -44.40 0.31
C GLU A 457 3.06 -43.43 -0.80
N LEU A 458 3.75 -43.50 -1.93
CA LEU A 458 3.43 -42.75 -3.15
C LEU A 458 3.27 -43.71 -4.32
N GLU A 459 2.30 -43.41 -5.16
CA GLU A 459 2.04 -44.15 -6.40
C GLU A 459 2.12 -43.21 -7.61
N ASN A 460 2.72 -43.69 -8.70
CA ASN A 460 2.70 -43.04 -9.99
C ASN A 460 2.11 -44.00 -11.02
N LYS A 461 0.95 -43.66 -11.57
CA LYS A 461 0.26 -44.46 -12.57
C LYS A 461 0.60 -43.91 -13.96
N VAL A 462 1.15 -44.78 -14.80
CA VAL A 462 1.58 -44.48 -16.17
C VAL A 462 0.68 -45.22 -17.14
N LYS A 463 0.16 -44.51 -18.13
CA LYS A 463 -0.63 -45.10 -19.22
C LYS A 463 0.08 -44.88 -20.55
N THR A 464 0.19 -45.94 -21.34
CA THR A 464 0.64 -45.83 -22.74
C THR A 464 -0.44 -46.34 -23.67
N LEU A 465 -0.71 -45.58 -24.72
CA LEU A 465 -1.64 -45.90 -25.78
C LEU A 465 -0.85 -46.10 -27.08
N GLN A 466 -0.98 -47.28 -27.66
CA GLN A 466 -0.35 -47.63 -28.94
C GLN A 466 -1.41 -48.19 -29.89
N TYR A 467 -1.13 -48.06 -31.19
CA TYR A 467 -1.95 -48.64 -32.25
C TYR A 467 -1.08 -49.57 -33.10
N THR A 468 -1.53 -50.80 -33.32
CA THR A 468 -0.80 -51.84 -34.06
C THR A 468 -1.63 -52.35 -35.24
N GLY A 469 -1.00 -52.75 -36.34
CA GLY A 469 -1.68 -53.21 -37.57
C GLY A 469 -1.82 -52.13 -38.66
N ASN A 470 -2.87 -52.19 -39.48
CA ASN A 470 -3.10 -51.21 -40.54
C ASN A 470 -3.81 -49.97 -39.96
N VAL A 471 -3.02 -49.05 -39.40
CA VAL A 471 -3.50 -47.90 -38.61
C VAL A 471 -3.68 -46.65 -39.51
N PRO A 472 -4.86 -45.99 -39.49
CA PRO A 472 -5.03 -44.69 -40.16
C PRO A 472 -4.14 -43.60 -39.57
N SER A 473 -3.65 -42.68 -40.42
CA SER A 473 -2.72 -41.59 -40.04
C SER A 473 -3.22 -40.64 -38.94
N LYS A 474 -4.54 -40.60 -38.70
CA LYS A 474 -5.15 -39.79 -37.64
C LYS A 474 -4.89 -40.33 -36.22
N TYR A 475 -4.54 -41.61 -36.07
CA TYR A 475 -4.24 -42.21 -34.77
C TYR A 475 -2.76 -42.03 -34.42
N LYS A 476 -2.50 -41.46 -33.25
CA LYS A 476 -1.13 -41.22 -32.75
C LYS A 476 -0.94 -41.92 -31.41
N ALA A 477 0.20 -42.57 -31.24
CA ALA A 477 0.59 -43.15 -29.97
C ALA A 477 0.78 -42.06 -28.91
N GLN A 478 0.40 -42.35 -27.66
CA GLN A 478 0.68 -41.52 -26.50
C GLN A 478 1.51 -42.35 -25.52
N LYS A 479 2.67 -41.82 -25.12
CA LYS A 479 3.58 -42.50 -24.21
C LYS A 479 3.84 -41.63 -23.00
N GLU A 480 3.27 -42.00 -21.86
CA GLU A 480 3.77 -41.52 -20.57
C GLU A 480 4.96 -42.40 -20.15
N GLU A 481 5.97 -41.79 -19.52
CA GLU A 481 7.14 -42.50 -19.03
C GLU A 481 7.08 -42.70 -17.51
N ILE A 482 7.59 -43.84 -17.05
CA ILE A 482 7.84 -44.07 -15.63
C ILE A 482 8.88 -43.05 -15.11
N LEU A 483 8.68 -42.61 -13.87
CA LEU A 483 9.56 -41.66 -13.21
C LEU A 483 10.90 -42.29 -12.80
N GLY A 484 10.88 -43.57 -12.44
CA GLY A 484 12.01 -44.32 -11.92
C GLY A 484 12.24 -44.12 -10.42
N GLU A 485 12.95 -45.05 -9.81
CA GLU A 485 13.22 -45.12 -8.37
C GLU A 485 13.71 -43.80 -7.78
N LYS A 486 14.72 -43.17 -8.39
CA LYS A 486 15.34 -41.93 -7.88
C LYS A 486 14.33 -40.77 -7.80
N LYS A 487 13.50 -40.58 -8.84
CA LYS A 487 12.50 -39.50 -8.84
C LYS A 487 11.35 -39.81 -7.87
N MET A 488 10.93 -41.07 -7.80
CA MET A 488 9.92 -41.53 -6.85
C MET A 488 10.40 -41.38 -5.40
N TYR A 489 11.67 -41.74 -5.13
CA TYR A 489 12.32 -41.57 -3.83
C TYR A 489 12.38 -40.10 -3.43
N ASN A 490 12.86 -39.22 -4.30
CA ASN A 490 12.94 -37.78 -3.99
C ASN A 490 11.56 -37.19 -3.65
N LYS A 491 10.51 -37.59 -4.38
CA LYS A 491 9.13 -37.18 -4.07
C LYS A 491 8.67 -37.71 -2.70
N ALA A 492 8.89 -38.99 -2.42
CA ALA A 492 8.51 -39.62 -1.15
C ALA A 492 9.31 -39.06 0.03
N TYR A 493 10.60 -38.77 -0.20
CA TYR A 493 11.54 -38.23 0.78
C TYR A 493 11.11 -36.84 1.25
N ASN A 494 10.64 -35.98 0.34
CA ASN A 494 10.10 -34.66 0.72
C ASN A 494 8.87 -34.78 1.64
N SER A 495 7.95 -35.70 1.33
CA SER A 495 6.80 -36.01 2.20
C SER A 495 7.23 -36.58 3.55
N PHE A 496 8.24 -37.45 3.55
CA PHE A 496 8.84 -38.01 4.77
C PHE A 496 9.45 -36.91 5.64
N ILE A 497 10.29 -36.04 5.09
CA ILE A 497 10.93 -34.93 5.81
C ILE A 497 9.89 -34.00 6.43
N SER A 498 8.83 -33.67 5.70
CA SER A 498 7.72 -32.86 6.23
C SER A 498 7.05 -33.53 7.43
N LYS A 499 6.70 -34.82 7.30
CA LYS A 499 6.01 -35.56 8.35
C LYS A 499 6.88 -35.73 9.60
N ILE A 500 8.12 -36.18 9.46
CA ILE A 500 9.03 -36.37 10.61
C ILE A 500 9.37 -35.04 11.27
N SER A 501 9.46 -33.94 10.51
CA SER A 501 9.66 -32.60 11.09
C SER A 501 8.53 -32.19 12.03
N SER A 502 7.27 -32.48 11.67
CA SER A 502 6.13 -32.23 12.54
C SER A 502 6.14 -33.11 13.79
N GLU A 503 6.58 -34.37 13.68
CA GLU A 503 6.70 -35.26 14.83
C GLU A 503 7.83 -34.83 15.77
N ILE A 504 8.95 -34.34 15.23
CA ILE A 504 10.03 -33.73 16.03
C ILE A 504 9.51 -32.52 16.80
N ASP A 505 8.65 -31.70 16.19
CA ASP A 505 8.07 -30.54 16.87
C ASP A 505 7.21 -30.94 18.08
N ASP A 506 6.41 -32.00 17.97
CA ASP A 506 5.62 -32.56 19.08
C ASP A 506 6.51 -33.20 20.15
N ILE A 507 7.53 -33.96 19.74
CA ILE A 507 8.50 -34.59 20.65
C ILE A 507 9.22 -33.52 21.47
N VAL A 508 9.78 -32.49 20.82
CA VAL A 508 10.53 -31.43 21.50
C VAL A 508 9.62 -30.62 22.41
N TYR A 509 8.35 -30.39 22.02
CA TYR A 509 7.36 -29.78 22.90
C TYR A 509 7.14 -30.60 24.19
N LYS A 510 7.07 -31.93 24.10
CA LYS A 510 6.97 -32.79 25.29
C LYS A 510 8.23 -32.72 26.15
N ILE A 511 9.41 -32.74 25.51
CA ILE A 511 10.69 -32.57 26.20
C ILE A 511 10.74 -31.22 26.93
N SER A 512 10.24 -30.15 26.32
CA SER A 512 10.24 -28.81 26.92
C SER A 512 9.34 -28.68 28.15
N ARG A 513 8.50 -29.67 28.44
CA ARG A 513 7.62 -29.70 29.62
C ARG A 513 8.23 -30.42 30.83
N LEU A 514 9.36 -31.11 30.65
CA LEU A 514 10.19 -31.64 31.74
C LEU A 514 10.89 -30.52 32.48
#